data_AF-A0A7W1UC29-F1
#
_entry.id   AF-A0A7W1UC29-F1
#
_cell.length_a   1.000
_cell.length_b   1.000
_cell.length_c   1.000
_cell.angle_alpha   90.00
_cell.angle_beta   90.00
_cell.angle_gamma   90.00
#
_symmetry.space_group_name_H-M   'P 1'
#
loop_
_entity.id
_entity.type
_entity.pdbx_description
1 polymer ?
#
loop_
_entity_poly.entity_id
_entity_poly.type
_entity_poly.pdbx_seq_one_letter_code
_entity_poly.pdbx_strand_id
1 'polypeptide(L)'
;MGCRRQWVGPLIWALTGLVIGALAWASPLYTEALWAPGDLSRYHTDIGRRVSCHEPFSGATTQKCLVCHTLETFQSRSDPDVRQLHQDAIQTGQSCLACHTEHRGGVTAITIGRVENPHGELIFRATGATSCSDCHVIKAGAGKQVGALQRSAYVERLIQKGEGAHRLGHFAKCLKCHRGGQLDVEEEDEDEDEN
;
A
#
# COMPACT_ATOMS: atom_id res chain seq x y z
N MET A 1 -32.69 -37.52 6.38
CA MET A 1 -32.67 -37.15 4.94
C MET A 1 -33.52 -35.90 4.76
N GLY A 2 -32.89 -34.73 4.62
CA GLY A 2 -33.58 -33.44 4.62
C GLY A 2 -34.32 -33.19 3.31
N CYS A 3 -35.64 -32.99 3.39
CA CYS A 3 -36.50 -32.65 2.27
C CYS A 3 -36.22 -31.20 1.84
N ARG A 4 -35.32 -31.01 0.86
CA ARG A 4 -35.08 -29.68 0.29
C ARG A 4 -36.29 -29.31 -0.57
N ARG A 5 -37.01 -28.27 -0.15
CA ARG A 5 -38.21 -27.75 -0.83
C ARG A 5 -37.93 -27.52 -2.33
N GLN A 6 -38.80 -28.08 -3.19
CA GLN A 6 -38.66 -28.09 -4.66
C GLN A 6 -38.49 -26.71 -5.32
N TRP A 7 -38.92 -25.63 -4.66
CA TRP A 7 -38.81 -24.25 -5.16
C TRP A 7 -37.46 -23.57 -4.83
N VAL A 8 -36.64 -24.17 -3.96
CA VAL A 8 -35.35 -23.59 -3.55
C VAL A 8 -34.35 -23.57 -4.70
N GLY A 9 -34.34 -24.62 -5.54
CA GLY A 9 -33.46 -24.69 -6.71
C GLY A 9 -33.75 -23.57 -7.72
N PRO A 10 -34.98 -23.46 -8.25
CA PRO A 10 -35.38 -22.39 -9.17
C PRO A 10 -35.14 -20.99 -8.60
N LEU A 11 -35.41 -20.78 -7.31
CA LEU A 11 -35.18 -19.49 -6.66
C LEU A 11 -33.70 -19.11 -6.65
N ILE A 12 -32.80 -20.06 -6.32
CA ILE A 12 -31.34 -19.83 -6.35
C ILE A 12 -30.90 -19.45 -7.76
N TRP A 13 -31.36 -20.18 -8.79
CA TRP A 13 -31.00 -19.87 -10.17
C TRP A 13 -31.49 -18.50 -10.62
N ALA A 14 -32.72 -18.11 -10.27
CA ALA A 14 -33.27 -16.81 -10.58
C ALA A 14 -32.46 -15.67 -9.91
N LEU A 15 -32.12 -15.83 -8.63
CA LEU A 15 -31.31 -14.85 -7.90
C LEU A 15 -29.88 -14.76 -8.45
N THR A 16 -29.24 -15.89 -8.75
CA THR A 16 -27.91 -15.91 -9.36
C THR A 16 -27.92 -15.23 -10.73
N GLY A 17 -28.92 -15.52 -11.57
CA GLY A 17 -29.08 -14.88 -12.88
C GLY A 17 -29.27 -13.37 -12.77
N LEU A 18 -30.07 -12.91 -11.80
CA LEU A 18 -30.25 -11.49 -11.50
C LEU A 18 -28.93 -10.81 -11.12
N VAL A 19 -28.14 -11.43 -10.24
CA VAL A 19 -26.84 -10.88 -9.81
C VAL A 19 -25.86 -10.80 -10.98
N ILE A 20 -25.74 -11.87 -11.78
CA ILE A 20 -24.86 -11.87 -12.96
C ILE A 20 -25.30 -10.81 -13.97
N GLY A 21 -26.60 -10.69 -14.25
CA GLY A 21 -27.14 -9.68 -15.15
C GLY A 21 -26.88 -8.26 -14.66
N ALA A 22 -27.08 -8.01 -13.36
CA ALA A 22 -26.78 -6.71 -12.75
C ALA A 22 -25.29 -6.37 -12.82
N LEU A 23 -24.39 -7.31 -12.52
CA LEU A 23 -22.95 -7.11 -12.62
C LEU A 23 -22.51 -6.85 -14.08
N ALA A 24 -23.04 -7.61 -15.04
CA ALA A 24 -22.75 -7.43 -16.45
C ALA A 24 -23.20 -6.04 -16.95
N TRP A 25 -24.37 -5.58 -16.52
CA TRP A 25 -24.90 -4.25 -16.85
C TRP A 25 -24.12 -3.11 -16.17
N ALA A 26 -23.75 -3.28 -14.90
CA ALA A 26 -23.02 -2.27 -14.13
C ALA A 26 -21.53 -2.18 -14.51
N SER A 27 -20.93 -3.27 -14.98
CA SER A 27 -19.52 -3.40 -15.35
C SER A 27 -18.97 -2.24 -16.22
N PRO A 28 -19.58 -1.87 -17.36
CA PRO A 28 -19.11 -0.75 -18.18
C PRO A 28 -19.37 0.62 -17.56
N LEU A 29 -20.36 0.75 -16.68
CA LEU A 29 -20.72 2.03 -16.03
C LEU A 29 -19.82 2.34 -14.82
N TYR A 30 -19.33 1.29 -14.16
CA TYR A 30 -18.58 1.39 -12.91
C TYR A 30 -17.26 0.62 -13.01
N THR A 31 -16.54 0.77 -14.12
CA THR A 31 -15.32 0.00 -14.38
C THR A 31 -14.26 0.21 -13.31
N GLU A 32 -14.08 1.45 -12.86
CA GLU A 32 -13.11 1.77 -11.80
C GLU A 32 -13.47 1.15 -10.45
N ALA A 33 -14.76 1.13 -10.10
CA ALA A 33 -15.22 0.61 -8.81
C ALA A 33 -15.32 -0.92 -8.78
N LEU A 34 -15.62 -1.55 -9.92
CA LEU A 34 -15.84 -2.99 -10.00
C LEU A 34 -14.59 -3.76 -10.43
N TRP A 35 -13.73 -3.17 -11.25
CA TRP A 35 -12.66 -3.89 -11.94
C TRP A 35 -11.29 -3.23 -11.87
N ALA A 36 -11.20 -1.92 -11.65
CA ALA A 36 -9.89 -1.28 -11.57
C ALA A 36 -9.24 -1.53 -10.21
N PRO A 37 -7.92 -1.77 -10.19
CA PRO A 37 -7.16 -1.88 -8.96
C PRO A 37 -6.99 -0.51 -8.25
N GLY A 38 -7.45 0.58 -8.87
CA GLY A 38 -7.28 1.96 -8.43
C GLY A 38 -5.92 2.54 -8.79
N ASP A 39 -5.67 3.78 -8.33
CA ASP A 39 -4.51 4.56 -8.76
C ASP A 39 -3.17 3.99 -8.30
N LEU A 40 -2.15 4.20 -9.13
CA LEU A 40 -0.78 3.84 -8.82
C LEU A 40 -0.23 4.66 -7.65
N SER A 41 0.77 4.11 -6.95
CA SER A 41 1.57 4.89 -6.02
C SER A 41 2.25 6.06 -6.75
N ARG A 42 2.50 7.16 -6.04
CA ARG A 42 3.14 8.37 -6.61
C ARG A 42 4.50 8.09 -7.27
N TYR A 43 5.17 7.02 -6.86
CA TYR A 43 6.47 6.64 -7.38
C TYR A 43 6.38 5.86 -8.70
N HIS A 44 5.19 5.40 -9.08
CA HIS A 44 4.93 4.67 -10.32
C HIS A 44 3.95 5.39 -11.26
N THR A 45 3.59 6.65 -10.98
CA THR A 45 2.69 7.46 -11.83
C THR A 45 3.18 7.54 -13.27
N ASP A 46 4.51 7.59 -13.46
CA ASP A 46 5.14 7.86 -14.74
C ASP A 46 5.30 6.60 -15.60
N ILE A 47 5.10 5.42 -15.02
CA ILE A 47 5.20 4.13 -15.72
C ILE A 47 3.93 3.90 -16.58
N GLY A 48 2.89 4.70 -16.35
CA GLY A 48 1.66 4.77 -17.15
C GLY A 48 0.78 3.52 -17.00
N ARG A 49 -0.43 3.56 -17.56
CA ARG A 49 -1.46 2.50 -17.57
C ARG A 49 -1.05 1.21 -18.30
N ARG A 50 0.24 0.83 -18.31
CA ARG A 50 0.68 -0.44 -18.89
C ARG A 50 0.11 -1.56 -18.04
N VAL A 51 -0.87 -2.28 -18.60
CA VAL A 51 -1.44 -3.53 -18.06
C VAL A 51 -0.42 -4.65 -17.87
N SER A 52 0.87 -4.41 -18.16
CA SER A 52 1.95 -5.39 -18.04
C SER A 52 2.27 -5.76 -16.59
N CYS A 53 1.90 -4.94 -15.61
CA CYS A 53 2.23 -5.15 -14.20
C CYS A 53 1.33 -6.18 -13.51
N HIS A 54 0.15 -6.50 -14.08
CA HIS A 54 -0.78 -7.44 -13.47
C HIS A 54 -0.99 -8.70 -14.31
N GLU A 55 -1.49 -9.72 -13.65
CA GLU A 55 -2.07 -10.91 -14.26
C GLU A 55 -3.58 -10.93 -14.00
N PRO A 56 -4.40 -11.41 -14.95
CA PRO A 56 -5.84 -11.54 -14.75
C PRO A 56 -6.16 -12.27 -13.46
N PHE A 57 -7.00 -11.67 -12.62
CA PHE A 57 -7.44 -12.20 -11.32
C PHE A 57 -6.35 -12.41 -10.24
N SER A 58 -5.07 -12.20 -10.56
CA SER A 58 -3.94 -12.35 -9.62
C SER A 58 -3.34 -11.01 -9.19
N GLY A 59 -3.72 -9.90 -9.84
CA GLY A 59 -3.14 -8.59 -9.56
C GLY A 59 -1.67 -8.52 -9.95
N ALA A 60 -0.89 -7.66 -9.29
CA ALA A 60 0.55 -7.58 -9.54
C ALA A 60 1.31 -8.70 -8.85
N THR A 61 2.13 -9.42 -9.61
CA THR A 61 2.97 -10.51 -9.10
C THR A 61 4.39 -10.05 -8.83
N THR A 62 5.11 -10.73 -7.93
CA THR A 62 6.51 -10.43 -7.62
C THR A 62 7.37 -10.40 -8.89
N GLN A 63 7.17 -11.36 -9.81
CA GLN A 63 7.88 -11.43 -11.08
C GLN A 63 7.71 -10.16 -11.92
N LYS A 64 6.52 -9.54 -11.91
CA LYS A 64 6.28 -8.29 -12.64
C LYS A 64 7.04 -7.11 -12.00
N CYS A 65 7.12 -7.06 -10.67
CA CYS A 65 7.91 -6.04 -9.96
C CYS A 65 9.41 -6.17 -10.29
N LEU A 66 9.92 -7.40 -10.36
CA LEU A 66 11.33 -7.70 -10.61
C LEU A 66 11.81 -7.35 -12.03
N VAL A 67 10.91 -7.05 -12.97
CA VAL A 67 11.27 -6.54 -14.30
C VAL A 67 12.02 -5.21 -14.19
N CYS A 68 11.60 -4.34 -13.27
CA CYS A 68 12.26 -3.04 -13.02
C CYS A 68 13.11 -3.07 -11.74
N HIS A 69 12.71 -3.87 -10.74
CA HIS A 69 13.42 -3.98 -9.46
C HIS A 69 14.33 -5.21 -9.43
N THR A 70 15.44 -5.15 -10.18
CA THR A 70 16.39 -6.26 -10.23
C THR A 70 17.26 -6.34 -8.97
N LEU A 71 17.88 -7.49 -8.75
CA LEU A 71 18.83 -7.68 -7.65
C LEU A 71 20.00 -6.69 -7.72
N GLU A 72 20.49 -6.40 -8.91
CA GLU A 72 21.53 -5.41 -9.17
C GLU A 72 21.09 -3.99 -8.80
N THR A 73 19.81 -3.66 -9.04
CA THR A 73 19.26 -2.36 -8.65
C THR A 73 19.23 -2.20 -7.13
N PHE A 74 18.88 -3.27 -6.40
CA PHE A 74 18.96 -3.27 -4.94
C PHE A 74 20.41 -3.20 -4.43
N GLN A 75 21.35 -3.86 -5.12
CA GLN A 75 22.78 -3.81 -4.78
C GLN A 75 23.38 -2.41 -4.90
N SER A 76 22.94 -1.64 -5.90
CA SER A 76 23.48 -0.31 -6.19
C SER A 76 22.78 0.83 -5.46
N ARG A 77 21.55 0.63 -4.96
CA ARG A 77 20.71 1.71 -4.42
C ARG A 77 20.25 1.52 -2.98
N SER A 78 20.47 0.35 -2.37
CA SER A 78 20.04 0.06 -1.00
C SER A 78 21.23 -0.13 -0.07
N ASP A 79 21.08 0.33 1.17
CA ASP A 79 21.98 -0.02 2.27
C ASP A 79 22.09 -1.56 2.43
N PRO A 80 23.24 -2.10 2.87
CA PRO A 80 23.44 -3.54 3.03
C PRO A 80 22.32 -4.30 3.74
N ASP A 81 21.73 -3.72 4.80
CA ASP A 81 20.68 -4.38 5.59
C ASP A 81 19.34 -4.45 4.82
N VAL A 82 18.98 -3.36 4.13
CA VAL A 82 17.77 -3.27 3.30
C VAL A 82 17.89 -4.20 2.09
N ARG A 83 19.09 -4.27 1.51
CA ARG A 83 19.40 -5.17 0.41
C ARG A 83 19.22 -6.63 0.80
N GLN A 84 19.74 -7.04 1.97
CA GLN A 84 19.58 -8.41 2.45
C GLN A 84 18.10 -8.75 2.69
N LEU A 85 17.32 -7.83 3.24
CA LEU A 85 15.88 -8.01 3.41
C LEU A 85 15.16 -8.28 2.08
N HIS A 86 15.43 -7.47 1.05
CA HIS A 86 14.82 -7.67 -0.27
C HIS A 86 15.27 -9.00 -0.89
N GLN A 87 16.53 -9.39 -0.71
CA GLN A 87 17.03 -10.70 -1.14
C GLN A 87 16.26 -11.84 -0.49
N ASP A 88 16.10 -11.82 0.83
CA ASP A 88 15.38 -12.84 1.57
C ASP A 88 13.91 -12.89 1.15
N ALA A 89 13.26 -11.73 0.99
CA ALA A 89 11.88 -11.64 0.51
C ALA A 89 11.70 -12.24 -0.89
N ILE A 90 12.63 -11.98 -1.81
CA ILE A 90 12.62 -12.56 -3.17
C ILE A 90 12.84 -14.08 -3.11
N GLN A 91 13.82 -14.55 -2.35
CA GLN A 91 14.15 -15.97 -2.23
C GLN A 91 13.01 -16.78 -1.60
N THR A 92 12.31 -16.21 -0.63
CA THR A 92 11.16 -16.83 0.04
C THR A 92 9.85 -16.69 -0.74
N GLY A 93 9.87 -15.99 -1.88
CA GLY A 93 8.68 -15.75 -2.70
C GLY A 93 7.65 -14.83 -2.05
N GLN A 94 8.06 -14.00 -1.09
CA GLN A 94 7.16 -13.05 -0.44
C GLN A 94 6.68 -12.01 -1.46
N SER A 95 5.38 -11.67 -1.41
CA SER A 95 4.81 -10.62 -2.26
C SER A 95 5.42 -9.26 -1.90
N CYS A 96 5.83 -8.50 -2.91
CA CYS A 96 6.27 -7.10 -2.72
C CYS A 96 5.16 -6.25 -2.08
N LEU A 97 3.89 -6.57 -2.36
CA LEU A 97 2.72 -5.88 -1.83
C LEU A 97 2.44 -6.18 -0.36
N ALA A 98 3.17 -7.12 0.25
CA ALA A 98 3.11 -7.36 1.69
C ALA A 98 3.68 -6.17 2.49
N CYS A 99 4.58 -5.39 1.88
CA CYS A 99 5.17 -4.19 2.48
C CYS A 99 4.94 -2.93 1.65
N HIS A 100 4.93 -3.04 0.32
CA HIS A 100 4.69 -1.93 -0.58
C HIS A 100 3.20 -1.71 -0.85
N THR A 101 2.81 -0.44 -0.91
CA THR A 101 1.44 -0.05 -1.22
C THR A 101 1.37 0.39 -2.68
N GLU A 102 0.91 -0.50 -3.54
CA GLU A 102 0.56 -0.19 -4.93
C GLU A 102 -0.95 -0.31 -5.12
N HIS A 103 -1.53 0.41 -6.08
CA HIS A 103 -2.96 0.36 -6.43
C HIS A 103 -3.90 0.63 -5.24
N ARG A 104 -4.25 1.90 -5.01
CA ARG A 104 -5.01 2.37 -3.82
C ARG A 104 -6.54 2.27 -3.95
N GLY A 105 -7.07 1.44 -4.86
CA GLY A 105 -8.51 1.28 -5.05
C GLY A 105 -9.24 0.66 -3.85
N GLY A 106 -10.56 0.85 -3.79
CA GLY A 106 -11.40 0.34 -2.70
C GLY A 106 -11.42 -1.19 -2.58
N VAL A 107 -11.07 -1.92 -3.65
CA VAL A 107 -11.12 -3.38 -3.70
C VAL A 107 -9.77 -4.04 -3.37
N THR A 108 -8.64 -3.36 -3.61
CA THR A 108 -7.29 -3.91 -3.35
C THR A 108 -6.99 -4.12 -1.88
N ALA A 109 -7.61 -3.33 -0.99
CA ALA A 109 -7.52 -3.55 0.46
C ALA A 109 -8.12 -4.91 0.89
N ILE A 110 -9.10 -5.42 0.15
CA ILE A 110 -9.85 -6.63 0.48
C ILE A 110 -9.14 -7.89 -0.04
N THR A 111 -8.46 -7.80 -1.19
CA THR A 111 -7.92 -8.97 -1.90
C THR A 111 -6.48 -9.34 -1.56
N ILE A 112 -5.64 -8.40 -1.10
CA ILE A 112 -4.18 -8.62 -1.00
C ILE A 112 -3.71 -8.94 0.43
N GLY A 113 -4.61 -9.07 1.41
CA GLY A 113 -4.23 -9.46 2.78
C GLY A 113 -3.13 -8.56 3.37
N ARG A 114 -3.32 -7.24 3.25
CA ARG A 114 -2.30 -6.23 3.53
C ARG A 114 -1.83 -6.29 4.99
N VAL A 115 -0.51 -6.22 5.19
CA VAL A 115 0.01 -5.62 6.43
C VAL A 115 -0.18 -4.12 6.23
N GLU A 116 -1.15 -3.53 6.91
CA GLU A 116 -1.36 -2.09 6.86
C GLU A 116 -0.08 -1.41 7.36
N ASN A 117 0.56 -0.61 6.50
CA ASN A 117 1.54 0.34 6.99
C ASN A 117 0.77 1.31 7.90
N PRO A 118 1.01 1.28 9.22
CA PRO A 118 0.22 2.05 10.16
C PRO A 118 0.49 3.54 10.05
N HIS A 119 1.42 3.99 9.20
CA HIS A 119 1.76 5.38 8.97
C HIS A 119 1.08 5.99 7.73
N GLY A 120 0.62 5.17 6.77
CA GLY A 120 0.07 5.67 5.51
C GLY A 120 1.04 6.55 4.71
N GLU A 121 0.53 7.26 3.70
CA GLU A 121 1.31 8.17 2.84
C GLU A 121 1.74 9.47 3.54
N LEU A 122 0.92 9.95 4.47
CA LEU A 122 1.09 11.23 5.15
C LEU A 122 2.48 11.35 5.81
N ILE A 123 2.92 10.28 6.46
CA ILE A 123 4.19 10.31 7.20
C ILE A 123 5.38 10.39 6.25
N PHE A 124 5.39 9.63 5.15
CA PHE A 124 6.47 9.75 4.16
C PHE A 124 6.52 11.15 3.55
N ARG A 125 5.37 11.80 3.33
CA ARG A 125 5.34 13.20 2.85
C ARG A 125 5.83 14.19 3.90
N ALA A 126 5.34 14.07 5.13
CA ALA A 126 5.65 15.01 6.21
C ALA A 126 7.09 14.90 6.71
N THR A 127 7.69 13.71 6.66
CA THR A 127 9.08 13.50 7.11
C THR A 127 10.09 13.56 5.98
N GLY A 128 9.65 13.40 4.73
CA GLY A 128 10.54 13.20 3.58
C GLY A 128 11.19 11.81 3.55
N ALA A 129 10.79 10.90 4.43
CA ALA A 129 11.26 9.52 4.40
C ALA A 129 10.83 8.85 3.09
N THR A 130 11.70 7.99 2.58
CA THR A 130 11.49 7.21 1.35
C THR A 130 11.35 5.71 1.65
N SER A 131 11.77 5.27 2.83
CA SER A 131 11.72 3.87 3.24
C SER A 131 11.36 3.69 4.72
N CYS A 132 10.83 2.51 5.08
CA CYS A 132 10.58 2.17 6.48
C CYS A 132 11.89 2.17 7.30
N SER A 133 13.01 1.82 6.64
CA SER A 133 14.34 1.80 7.24
C SER A 133 14.92 3.16 7.56
N ASP A 134 14.35 4.26 7.05
CA ASP A 134 14.80 5.61 7.42
C ASP A 134 14.47 5.95 8.88
N CYS A 135 13.44 5.26 9.42
CA CYS A 135 12.93 5.45 10.78
C CYS A 135 13.02 4.21 11.66
N HIS A 136 12.98 3.01 11.08
CA HIS A 136 12.91 1.74 11.81
C HIS A 136 14.13 0.86 11.54
N VAL A 137 14.57 0.14 12.57
CA VAL A 137 15.46 -1.00 12.44
C VAL A 137 14.66 -2.15 11.83
N ILE A 138 14.93 -2.43 10.55
CA ILE A 138 14.31 -3.55 9.84
C ILE A 138 15.27 -4.74 9.89
N LYS A 139 14.86 -5.85 10.52
CA LYS A 139 15.64 -7.10 10.57
C LYS A 139 14.95 -8.19 9.78
N ALA A 140 15.74 -8.98 9.05
CA ALA A 140 15.26 -10.19 8.38
C ALA A 140 14.58 -11.14 9.39
N GLY A 141 13.41 -11.66 9.03
CA GLY A 141 12.64 -12.60 9.86
C GLY A 141 11.74 -11.99 10.95
N ALA A 142 11.73 -10.66 11.11
CA ALA A 142 10.84 -9.96 12.05
C ALA A 142 9.42 -9.80 11.49
N GLY A 143 8.77 -10.90 11.13
CA GLY A 143 7.35 -10.89 10.78
C GLY A 143 6.52 -10.30 11.93
N LYS A 144 5.66 -9.32 11.60
CA LYS A 144 4.66 -8.67 12.48
C LYS A 144 5.16 -7.88 13.69
N GLN A 145 6.46 -7.59 13.83
CA GLN A 145 6.95 -6.73 14.92
C GLN A 145 7.14 -5.30 14.42
N VAL A 146 6.56 -4.34 15.14
CA VAL A 146 6.84 -2.91 14.98
C VAL A 146 8.34 -2.73 15.15
N GLY A 147 9.05 -2.48 14.05
CA GLY A 147 10.51 -2.33 14.08
C GLY A 147 10.91 -1.29 15.13
N ALA A 148 11.92 -1.60 15.95
CA ALA A 148 12.45 -0.60 16.88
C ALA A 148 12.85 0.65 16.10
N LEU A 149 12.61 1.85 16.64
CA LEU A 149 13.07 3.07 15.97
C LEU A 149 14.59 3.07 15.85
N GLN A 150 15.09 3.53 14.72
CA GLN A 150 16.52 3.68 14.50
C GLN A 150 17.06 4.78 15.41
N ARG A 151 18.23 4.52 16.01
CA ARG A 151 18.96 5.53 16.80
C ARG A 151 19.77 6.44 15.87
N SER A 152 19.08 7.27 15.08
CA SER A 152 19.71 8.23 14.17
C SER A 152 19.37 9.66 14.57
N ALA A 153 20.28 10.60 14.27
CA ALA A 153 20.03 12.03 14.50
C ALA A 153 18.83 12.55 13.70
N TYR A 154 18.51 11.90 12.57
CA TYR A 154 17.33 12.20 11.77
C TYR A 154 16.04 11.85 12.52
N VAL A 155 15.93 10.63 13.04
CA VAL A 155 14.77 10.18 13.83
C VAL A 155 14.61 10.99 15.11
N GLU A 156 15.73 11.25 15.82
CA GLU A 156 15.71 12.06 17.04
C GLU A 156 15.18 13.48 16.78
N ARG A 157 15.65 14.12 15.70
CA ARG A 157 15.19 15.45 15.29
C ARG A 157 13.70 15.46 14.93
N LEU A 158 13.20 14.42 14.26
CA LEU A 158 11.78 14.31 13.93
C LEU A 158 10.90 14.11 15.18
N ILE A 159 11.37 13.34 16.15
CA ILE A 159 10.69 13.16 17.45
C ILE A 159 10.65 14.48 18.21
N GLN A 160 11.77 15.21 18.23
CA GLN A 160 11.90 16.50 18.89
C GLN A 160 11.03 17.58 18.22
N LYS A 161 11.07 17.69 16.88
CA LYS A 161 10.23 18.62 16.10
C LYS A 161 8.74 18.32 16.26
N GLY A 162 8.39 17.06 16.45
CA GLY A 162 7.00 16.66 16.70
C GLY A 162 6.51 16.93 18.13
N GLU A 163 7.34 17.49 19.02
CA GLU A 163 7.01 17.80 20.43
C GLU A 163 6.32 16.64 21.19
N GLY A 164 6.61 15.40 20.80
CA GLY A 164 5.99 14.20 21.37
C GLY A 164 4.74 13.67 20.65
N ALA A 165 4.24 14.34 19.62
CA ALA A 165 3.24 13.79 18.70
C ALA A 165 3.78 12.57 17.91
N HIS A 166 5.09 12.57 17.64
CA HIS A 166 5.80 11.50 16.94
C HIS A 166 6.33 10.39 17.88
N ARG A 167 5.74 10.21 19.07
CA ARG A 167 6.08 9.11 19.99
C ARG A 167 5.48 7.78 19.52
N LEU A 168 6.06 6.68 20.02
CA LEU A 168 5.55 5.32 19.78
C LEU A 168 4.05 5.25 20.11
N GLY A 169 3.22 4.83 19.15
CA GLY A 169 1.77 4.69 19.31
C GLY A 169 0.93 5.97 19.23
N HIS A 170 1.52 7.17 19.14
CA HIS A 170 0.77 8.42 19.03
C HIS A 170 0.35 8.77 17.59
N PHE A 171 1.14 8.36 16.59
CA PHE A 171 0.78 8.50 15.18
C PHE A 171 -0.56 7.85 14.82
N ALA A 172 -0.89 6.72 15.46
CA ALA A 172 -2.17 6.04 15.24
C ALA A 172 -3.38 6.91 15.60
N LYS A 173 -3.23 7.91 16.50
CA LYS A 173 -4.30 8.87 16.83
C LYS A 173 -4.49 9.89 15.73
N CYS A 174 -3.41 10.42 15.15
CA CYS A 174 -3.45 11.37 14.04
C CYS A 174 -4.14 10.74 12.81
N LEU A 175 -3.84 9.47 12.54
CA LEU A 175 -4.37 8.75 11.38
C LEU A 175 -5.82 8.31 11.53
N LYS A 176 -6.43 8.44 12.72
CA LYS A 176 -7.90 8.27 12.86
C LYS A 176 -8.66 9.32 12.06
N CYS A 177 -8.14 10.54 11.99
CA CYS A 177 -8.74 11.65 11.25
C CYS A 177 -8.10 11.85 9.88
N HIS A 178 -6.78 11.66 9.76
CA HIS A 178 -6.03 11.85 8.50
C HIS A 178 -5.82 10.55 7.70
N ARG A 179 -6.80 9.64 7.73
CA ARG A 179 -6.74 8.38 6.98
C ARG A 179 -6.62 8.69 5.48
N GLY A 180 -5.51 8.29 4.85
CA GLY A 180 -5.27 8.53 3.42
C GLY A 180 -4.47 9.80 3.07
N GLY A 181 -4.12 10.64 4.05
CA GLY A 181 -3.15 11.73 3.85
C GLY A 181 -3.60 12.93 3.02
N GLN A 182 -4.91 13.20 2.91
CA GLN A 182 -5.38 14.49 2.38
C GLN A 182 -5.19 15.58 3.44
N LEU A 183 -4.27 16.50 3.16
CA LEU A 183 -4.29 17.85 3.65
C LEU A 183 -4.21 18.74 2.41
N ASP A 184 -5.30 19.45 2.14
CA ASP A 184 -5.25 20.66 1.32
C ASP A 184 -4.48 21.68 2.16
N VAL A 185 -3.16 21.69 2.01
CA VAL A 185 -2.32 22.78 2.53
C VAL A 185 -2.22 23.76 1.38
N GLU A 186 -3.04 24.80 1.43
CA GLU A 186 -2.77 26.00 0.66
C GLU A 186 -1.39 26.49 1.12
N GLU A 187 -0.43 26.55 0.20
CA GLU A 187 0.89 27.09 0.46
C GLU A 187 0.67 28.57 0.82
N GLU A 188 0.85 28.92 2.11
CA GLU A 188 0.99 30.31 2.50
C GLU A 188 2.33 30.77 1.93
N ASP A 189 2.24 31.63 0.91
CA ASP A 189 3.38 32.32 0.31
C ASP A 189 4.20 32.98 1.44
N GLU A 190 5.40 32.48 1.68
CA GLU A 190 6.40 33.16 2.50
C GLU A 190 6.85 34.38 1.69
N ASP A 191 6.21 35.53 1.95
CA ASP A 191 6.66 36.83 1.45
C ASP A 191 8.11 37.06 1.91
N GLU A 192 9.02 37.06 0.93
CA GLU A 192 10.41 37.43 1.07
C GLU A 192 10.52 38.90 1.50
N ASP A 193 10.74 39.14 2.79
CA ASP A 193 11.24 40.42 3.30
C ASP A 193 12.71 40.61 2.85
N GLU A 194 12.92 41.10 1.62
CA GLU A 194 14.18 41.72 1.21
C GLU A 194 14.05 43.24 1.02
N ASN A 195 14.65 43.94 1.99
CA ASN A 195 15.26 45.28 1.98
C ASN A 195 14.41 46.54 2.21
#